data_AF-A0A1M3MXD6-F1
#
_entry.id   AF-A0A1M3MXD6-F1
#
_cell.length_a   1.000
_cell.length_b   1.000
_cell.length_c   1.000
_cell.angle_alpha   90.00
_cell.angle_beta   90.00
_cell.angle_gamma   90.00
#
_symmetry.space_group_name_H-M   'P 1'
#
loop_
_entity.id
_entity.type
_entity.pdbx_description
1 polymer ?
#
loop_
_entity_poly.entity_id
_entity_poly.type
_entity_poly.pdbx_seq_one_letter_code
_entity_poly.pdbx_strand_id
1 'polypeptide(L)'
;MLRMIRLTFALASCSLLAAACGPSITSVEHFRHPESGGIKRAAFEMECPEDQLQVTDLGGWTIGVTGCGKKAVFKLATGAGWVNNTATEEQATKK
;
A
#
# COMPACT_ATOMS: atom_id res chain seq x y z
N MET A 1 14.14 -60.72 18.46
CA MET A 1 13.75 -59.35 18.89
C MET A 1 14.99 -58.48 18.64
N LEU A 2 15.07 -57.42 17.86
CA LEU A 2 14.12 -56.50 17.23
C LEU A 2 14.81 -55.97 15.94
N ARG A 3 14.06 -55.86 14.83
CA ARG A 3 14.55 -55.43 13.50
C ARG A 3 15.09 -54.00 13.54
N MET A 4 16.34 -53.80 13.11
CA MET A 4 16.89 -52.46 12.85
C MET A 4 16.13 -51.82 11.69
N ILE A 5 15.54 -50.67 11.97
CA ILE A 5 14.71 -49.86 11.08
C ILE A 5 15.57 -49.30 9.96
N ARG A 6 15.29 -49.67 8.71
CA ARG A 6 15.83 -48.99 7.52
C ARG A 6 15.15 -47.63 7.41
N LEU A 7 15.82 -46.58 7.88
CA LEU A 7 15.38 -45.20 7.70
C LEU A 7 15.81 -44.75 6.28
N THR A 8 14.94 -44.95 5.30
CA THR A 8 15.13 -44.44 3.95
C THR A 8 15.08 -42.91 3.98
N PHE A 9 16.24 -42.26 3.89
CA PHE A 9 16.36 -40.85 3.52
C PHE A 9 15.88 -40.69 2.07
N ALA A 10 14.57 -40.55 1.88
CA ALA A 10 14.04 -40.03 0.64
C ALA A 10 14.31 -38.53 0.64
N LEU A 11 15.41 -38.13 -0.04
CA LEU A 11 15.65 -36.76 -0.47
C LEU A 11 14.44 -36.32 -1.30
N ALA A 12 13.47 -35.69 -0.63
CA ALA A 12 12.42 -34.95 -1.28
C ALA A 12 13.04 -33.67 -1.87
N SER A 13 13.69 -33.81 -3.02
CA SER A 13 13.99 -32.72 -3.94
C SER A 13 12.67 -32.19 -4.49
N CYS A 14 11.96 -31.43 -3.65
CA CYS A 14 10.85 -30.63 -4.10
C CYS A 14 11.47 -29.42 -4.82
N SER A 15 11.56 -29.53 -6.14
CA SER A 15 12.00 -28.47 -7.04
C SER A 15 11.30 -27.16 -6.70
N LEU A 16 12.00 -26.26 -6.02
CA LEU A 16 11.58 -24.86 -5.80
C LEU A 16 11.62 -24.11 -7.13
N LEU A 17 10.64 -24.36 -7.99
CA LEU A 17 10.22 -23.44 -9.04
C LEU A 17 9.00 -22.70 -8.49
N ALA A 18 9.22 -21.88 -7.47
CA ALA A 18 8.22 -20.92 -7.04
C ALA A 18 8.08 -19.89 -8.17
N ALA A 19 6.91 -19.91 -8.81
CA ALA A 19 6.56 -19.04 -9.92
C ALA A 19 6.86 -17.56 -9.62
N ALA A 20 7.49 -16.88 -10.58
CA ALA A 20 7.86 -15.47 -10.53
C ALA A 20 6.64 -14.52 -10.71
N CYS A 21 5.56 -14.75 -9.98
CA CYS A 21 4.50 -13.76 -9.80
C CYS A 21 4.98 -12.77 -8.74
N GLY A 22 5.74 -11.76 -9.15
CA GLY A 22 6.04 -10.63 -8.27
C GLY A 22 4.72 -9.94 -7.85
N PRO A 23 4.54 -9.59 -6.57
CA PRO A 23 3.34 -8.89 -6.15
C PRO A 23 3.23 -7.56 -6.89
N SER A 24 2.12 -7.35 -7.59
CA SER A 24 1.79 -6.03 -8.13
C SER A 24 1.42 -5.14 -6.95
N ILE A 25 2.30 -4.19 -6.62
CA ILE A 25 2.05 -3.24 -5.52
C ILE A 25 0.78 -2.46 -5.84
N THR A 26 -0.18 -2.50 -4.91
CA THR A 26 -1.43 -1.74 -5.07
C THR A 26 -1.22 -0.26 -4.74
N SER A 27 -2.10 0.61 -5.22
CA SER A 27 -2.07 2.05 -4.89
C SER A 27 -2.13 2.27 -3.37
N VAL A 28 -2.96 1.51 -2.66
CA VAL A 28 -3.11 1.55 -1.20
C VAL A 28 -1.84 1.09 -0.49
N GLU A 29 -1.24 -0.01 -0.93
CA GLU A 29 0.00 -0.53 -0.35
C GLU A 29 1.15 0.48 -0.54
N HIS A 30 1.32 1.00 -1.76
CA HIS A 30 2.31 2.04 -2.02
C HIS A 30 2.04 3.28 -1.17
N PHE A 31 0.78 3.74 -1.04
CA PHE A 31 0.40 4.88 -0.21
C PHE A 31 0.77 4.71 1.26
N ARG A 32 0.62 3.48 1.79
CA ARG A 32 0.97 3.13 3.18
C ARG A 32 2.45 2.80 3.37
N HIS A 33 3.20 2.57 2.30
CA HIS A 33 4.61 2.21 2.40
C HIS A 33 5.42 3.34 3.07
N PRO A 34 6.28 3.05 4.07
CA PRO A 34 7.00 4.09 4.84
C PRO A 34 7.83 5.06 4.00
N GLU A 35 8.36 4.57 2.88
CA GLU A 35 9.21 5.32 1.93
C GLU A 35 8.42 6.20 0.95
N SER A 36 7.12 5.94 0.72
CA SER A 36 6.35 6.74 -0.24
C SER A 36 5.90 8.09 0.33
N GLY A 37 5.88 8.20 1.67
CA GLY A 37 5.42 9.38 2.40
C GLY A 37 3.92 9.65 2.34
N GLY A 38 3.12 8.83 1.66
CA GLY A 38 1.69 9.06 1.44
C GLY A 38 0.91 9.16 2.76
N ILE A 39 0.97 8.12 3.58
CA ILE A 39 0.25 8.06 4.86
C ILE A 39 0.73 9.14 5.86
N LYS A 40 2.04 9.39 5.92
CA LYS A 40 2.64 10.44 6.76
C LYS A 40 2.15 11.83 6.37
N ARG A 41 2.08 12.10 5.07
CA ARG A 41 1.57 13.37 4.54
C ARG A 41 0.09 13.55 4.89
N ALA A 42 -0.72 12.51 4.71
CA ALA A 42 -2.13 12.56 5.08
C ALA A 42 -2.30 12.83 6.58
N ALA A 43 -1.52 12.17 7.43
CA ALA A 43 -1.56 12.39 8.87
C ALA A 43 -1.21 13.82 9.25
N PHE A 44 -0.17 14.38 8.64
CA PHE A 44 0.24 15.77 8.85
C PHE A 44 -0.83 16.76 8.38
N GLU A 45 -1.27 16.67 7.12
CA GLU A 45 -2.20 17.65 6.53
C GLU A 45 -3.62 17.56 7.12
N MET A 46 -4.05 16.36 7.51
CA MET A 46 -5.34 16.17 8.17
C MET A 46 -5.24 16.36 9.69
N GLU A 47 -4.05 16.57 10.26
CA GLU A 47 -3.82 16.61 11.72
C GLU A 47 -4.47 15.41 12.42
N CYS A 48 -4.28 14.22 11.85
CA CYS A 48 -4.94 13.01 12.28
C CYS A 48 -3.91 11.87 12.39
N PRO A 49 -3.82 11.16 13.52
CA PRO A 49 -2.91 10.04 13.69
C PRO A 49 -3.06 8.98 12.58
N GLU A 50 -1.94 8.40 12.12
CA GLU A 50 -1.93 7.44 11.00
C GLU A 50 -2.85 6.22 11.24
N ASP A 51 -2.97 5.79 12.49
CA ASP A 51 -3.81 4.66 12.92
C ASP A 51 -5.32 4.98 12.91
N GLN A 52 -5.68 6.27 12.87
CA GLN A 52 -7.06 6.75 12.73
C GLN A 52 -7.44 7.09 11.27
N LEU A 53 -6.49 6.95 10.33
CA LEU A 53 -6.73 7.18 8.92
C LEU A 53 -7.22 5.93 8.20
N GLN A 54 -8.42 6.05 7.62
CA GLN A 54 -8.95 5.08 6.67
C GLN A 54 -8.57 5.50 5.25
N VAL A 55 -8.07 4.53 4.48
CA VAL A 55 -7.56 4.74 3.12
C VAL A 55 -8.43 3.94 2.16
N THR A 56 -8.89 4.59 1.09
CA THR A 56 -9.74 4.00 0.05
C THR A 56 -9.10 4.22 -1.31
N ASP A 57 -8.96 3.15 -2.10
CA ASP A 57 -8.53 3.28 -3.49
C ASP A 57 -9.63 3.93 -4.31
N LEU A 58 -9.31 5.04 -4.99
CA LEU A 58 -10.21 5.72 -5.92
C LEU A 58 -9.82 5.45 -7.39
N GLY A 59 -8.79 4.62 -7.62
CA GLY A 59 -8.29 4.26 -8.94
C GLY A 59 -7.28 5.27 -9.51
N GLY A 60 -6.53 4.85 -10.53
CA GLY A 60 -5.59 5.72 -11.25
C GLY A 60 -4.55 6.39 -10.36
N TRP A 61 -4.01 5.66 -9.38
CA TRP A 61 -3.09 6.19 -8.36
C TRP A 61 -3.66 7.38 -7.57
N THR A 62 -4.97 7.33 -7.30
CA THR A 62 -5.70 8.29 -6.48
C THR A 62 -6.24 7.59 -5.25
N ILE A 63 -6.04 8.21 -4.09
CA ILE A 63 -6.36 7.67 -2.79
C ILE A 63 -7.27 8.65 -2.06
N GLY A 64 -8.43 8.16 -1.62
CA GLY A 64 -9.28 8.86 -0.66
C GLY A 64 -8.80 8.54 0.75
N VAL A 65 -8.74 9.55 1.60
CA VAL A 65 -8.41 9.38 3.02
C VAL A 65 -9.49 10.04 3.87
N THR A 66 -9.97 9.32 4.88
CA THR A 66 -10.90 9.84 5.89
C THR A 66 -10.36 9.55 7.29
N GLY A 67 -10.64 10.44 8.25
CA GLY A 67 -10.18 10.29 9.62
C GLY A 67 -10.35 11.59 10.40
N CYS A 68 -10.55 11.50 11.72
CA CYS A 68 -10.68 12.66 12.60
C CYS A 68 -11.72 13.71 12.14
N GLY A 69 -12.81 13.26 11.50
CA GLY A 69 -13.86 14.14 10.96
C GLY A 69 -13.49 14.89 9.67
N LYS A 70 -12.30 14.64 9.11
CA LYS A 70 -11.81 15.26 7.88
C LYS A 70 -11.75 14.23 6.74
N LYS A 71 -11.71 14.73 5.51
CA LYS A 71 -11.46 13.93 4.30
C LYS A 71 -10.52 14.67 3.36
N ALA A 72 -9.67 13.93 2.67
CA ALA A 72 -8.79 14.45 1.64
C ALA A 72 -8.64 13.42 0.51
N VAL A 73 -8.22 13.89 -0.65
CA VAL A 73 -7.85 13.07 -1.80
C VAL A 73 -6.37 13.29 -2.07
N PHE A 74 -5.61 12.22 -2.29
CA PHE A 74 -4.21 12.27 -2.66
C PHE A 74 -4.01 11.60 -4.02
N LYS A 75 -3.08 12.12 -4.82
CA LYS A 75 -2.71 11.54 -6.12
C LYS A 75 -1.21 11.36 -6.20
N LEU A 76 -0.76 10.26 -6.81
CA LEU A 76 0.65 10.08 -7.10
C LEU A 76 1.04 10.96 -8.29
N ALA A 77 1.94 11.90 -8.06
CA ALA A 77 2.50 12.78 -9.08
C ALA A 77 3.95 12.38 -9.39
N THR A 78 4.25 12.18 -10.67
CA THR A 78 5.61 11.83 -11.12
C THR A 78 6.61 12.90 -10.69
N GLY A 79 7.68 12.48 -10.02
CA GLY A 79 8.75 13.36 -9.51
C GLY A 79 8.45 14.08 -8.18
N ALA A 80 7.19 14.12 -7.73
CA ALA A 80 6.80 14.77 -6.48
C ALA A 80 6.29 13.80 -5.39
N GLY A 81 5.96 12.56 -5.77
CA GLY A 81 5.36 11.58 -4.86
C GLY A 81 3.87 11.84 -4.64
N TRP A 82 3.34 11.48 -3.47
CA TRP A 82 1.94 11.70 -3.14
C TRP A 82 1.67 13.18 -2.83
N VAL A 83 0.71 13.77 -3.55
CA VAL A 83 0.28 15.17 -3.40
C VAL A 83 -1.20 15.25 -3.05
N ASN A 84 -1.60 16.27 -2.28
CA ASN A 84 -3.00 16.54 -2.03
C ASN A 84 -3.68 17.00 -3.33
N ASN A 85 -4.79 16.35 -3.67
CA ASN A 85 -5.60 16.54 -4.86
C ASN A 85 -7.07 16.76 -4.46
N THR A 86 -7.32 17.29 -3.26
CA THR A 86 -8.65 17.71 -2.83
C THR A 86 -9.01 18.98 -3.56
N ALA A 87 -10.15 19.00 -4.26
CA ALA A 87 -10.62 20.21 -4.93
C ALA A 87 -10.92 21.30 -3.89
N THR A 88 -10.31 22.46 -4.05
CA THR A 88 -10.74 23.69 -3.38
C THR A 88 -11.57 24.51 -4.37
N GLU A 89 -12.48 25.35 -3.87
CA GLU A 89 -13.40 26.15 -4.70
C GLU A 89 -12.65 27.03 -5.72
N GLU A 90 -11.40 27.39 -5.43
CA GLU A 90 -10.52 28.18 -6.30
C GLU A 90 -9.97 27.39 -7.52
N GLN A 91 -9.91 26.06 -7.46
CA GLN A 91 -9.41 25.21 -8.54
C GLN A 91 -10.51 24.85 -9.57
N ALA A 92 -11.77 25.12 -9.27
CA ALA A 92 -12.92 24.76 -10.13
C ALA A 92 -13.20 25.79 -11.25
N THR A 93 -12.61 26.98 -11.21
CA THR A 93 -12.93 28.11 -12.11
C THR A 93 -11.91 28.36 -13.23
N LYS A 94 -10.77 27.67 -13.25
CA LYS A 94 -9.87 27.66 -14.41
C LYS A 94 -10.25 26.53 -15.37
N LYS A 95 -11.27 26.77 -16.19
CA LYS A 95 -11.55 25.97 -17.38
C LYS A 95 -11.47 26.85 -18.62
#